data_AF-A0A5A7RUL8-F1
#
_entry.id   AF-A0A5A7RUL8-F1
#
_cell.length_a   1.000
_cell.length_b   1.000
_cell.length_c   1.000
_cell.angle_alpha   90.00
_cell.angle_beta   90.00
_cell.angle_gamma   90.00
#
_symmetry.space_group_name_H-M   'P 1'
#
loop_
_entity.id
_entity.type
_entity.pdbx_description
1 polymer ?
#
loop_
_entity_poly.entity_id
_entity_poly.type
_entity_poly.pdbx_seq_one_letter_code
_entity_poly.pdbx_strand_id
1 'polypeptide(L)'
;MKKEKIFVVVLATLFLFGGMNISGMHLNFDVSISREINFSFSDISTYESSGYEKIAIDGCSYTYRASYPSMPYKSEVLTFPLGTKIDGIDVSTGNINTM
;
A
#
# COMPACT_ATOMS: atom_id res chain seq x y z
N MET A 1 -51.28 32.89 -21.70
CA MET A 1 -50.49 32.80 -22.95
C MET A 1 -48.96 32.75 -22.81
N LYS A 2 -48.27 33.60 -22.03
CA LYS A 2 -46.78 33.50 -21.88
C LYS A 2 -46.35 32.42 -20.86
N LYS A 3 -47.08 32.27 -19.75
CA LYS A 3 -46.77 31.34 -18.65
C LYS A 3 -46.94 29.86 -19.04
N GLU A 4 -47.97 29.54 -19.82
CA GLU A 4 -48.22 28.18 -20.31
C GLU A 4 -47.13 27.71 -21.28
N LYS A 5 -46.63 28.60 -22.15
CA LYS A 5 -45.54 28.27 -23.08
C LYS A 5 -44.23 27.97 -22.35
N ILE A 6 -43.93 28.71 -21.27
CA ILE A 6 -42.74 28.47 -20.44
C ILE A 6 -42.85 27.12 -19.73
N PHE A 7 -44.02 26.79 -19.20
CA PHE A 7 -44.25 25.51 -18.54
C PHE A 7 -44.05 24.32 -19.49
N VAL A 8 -44.53 24.42 -20.72
CA VAL A 8 -44.36 23.40 -21.75
C VAL A 8 -42.88 23.20 -22.12
N VAL A 9 -42.11 24.28 -22.22
CA VAL A 9 -40.67 24.19 -22.51
C VAL A 9 -39.91 23.50 -21.39
N VAL A 10 -40.20 23.83 -20.12
CA VAL A 10 -39.57 23.20 -18.95
C VAL A 10 -39.91 21.71 -18.89
N LEU A 11 -41.18 21.36 -19.14
CA LEU A 11 -41.63 19.98 -19.16
C LEU A 11 -40.96 19.16 -20.28
N ALA A 12 -40.83 19.76 -21.46
CA ALA A 12 -40.15 19.14 -22.60
C ALA A 12 -38.65 18.91 -22.31
N THR A 13 -37.97 19.85 -21.67
CA THR A 13 -36.57 19.67 -21.26
C THR A 13 -36.41 18.56 -20.22
N LEU A 14 -37.27 18.49 -19.21
CA LEU A 14 -37.24 17.41 -18.22
C LEU A 14 -37.48 16.02 -18.85
N PHE A 15 -38.36 15.94 -19.85
CA PHE A 15 -38.63 14.70 -20.57
C PHE A 15 -37.43 14.27 -21.44
N LEU A 16 -36.72 15.22 -22.06
CA LEU A 16 -35.56 14.93 -22.91
C LEU A 16 -34.31 14.52 -22.12
N PHE A 17 -34.11 15.04 -20.91
CA PHE A 17 -32.96 14.69 -20.05
C PHE A 17 -33.26 13.60 -19.01
N GLY A 18 -34.53 13.29 -18.73
CA GLY A 18 -34.94 12.30 -17.73
C GLY A 18 -34.72 10.83 -18.13
N GLY A 19 -34.31 10.56 -19.37
CA GLY A 19 -34.09 9.20 -19.89
C GLY A 19 -32.64 8.71 -19.87
N MET A 20 -31.69 9.52 -19.38
CA MET A 20 -30.28 9.13 -19.33
C MET A 20 -30.05 8.10 -18.21
N ASN A 21 -30.24 6.83 -18.51
CA ASN A 21 -29.69 5.75 -17.69
C ASN A 21 -28.18 5.74 -17.91
N ILE A 22 -27.41 6.18 -16.90
CA ILE A 22 -25.95 6.07 -16.88
C ILE A 22 -25.60 4.62 -16.51
N SER A 23 -25.99 3.67 -17.36
CA SER A 23 -25.56 2.27 -17.25
C SER A 23 -24.40 2.10 -18.22
N GLY A 24 -23.17 2.36 -17.76
CA GLY A 24 -21.97 2.16 -18.58
C GLY A 24 -20.81 3.12 -18.36
N MET A 25 -20.90 4.07 -17.43
CA MET A 25 -19.69 4.75 -16.96
C MET A 25 -18.91 3.80 -16.05
N HIS A 26 -18.10 2.94 -16.66
CA HIS A 26 -17.00 2.28 -15.95
C HIS A 26 -15.96 3.36 -15.65
N LEU A 27 -16.13 4.04 -14.52
CA LEU A 27 -15.10 4.92 -13.98
C LEU A 27 -13.93 4.00 -13.62
N ASN A 28 -12.94 3.92 -14.51
CA ASN A 28 -11.63 3.38 -14.19
C ASN A 28 -10.97 4.37 -13.21
N PHE A 29 -11.43 4.34 -11.96
CA PHE A 29 -10.64 4.89 -10.88
C PHE A 29 -9.44 3.96 -10.75
N ASP A 30 -8.28 4.41 -11.23
CA ASP A 30 -6.99 3.87 -10.81
C ASP A 30 -6.85 4.20 -9.32
N VAL A 31 -7.47 3.38 -8.48
CA VAL A 31 -7.28 3.43 -7.03
C VAL A 31 -5.90 2.85 -6.79
N SER A 32 -4.93 3.74 -6.58
CA SER A 32 -3.60 3.35 -6.10
C SER A 32 -3.75 2.81 -4.67
N ILE A 33 -3.75 1.47 -4.56
CA ILE A 33 -3.76 0.80 -3.26
C ILE A 33 -2.33 0.85 -2.73
N SER A 34 -2.08 1.71 -1.74
CA SER A 34 -0.86 1.67 -0.94
C SER A 34 -1.07 0.78 0.28
N ARG A 35 -0.07 -0.04 0.60
CA ARG A 35 -0.06 -0.86 1.81
C ARG A 35 1.13 -0.44 2.65
N GLU A 36 0.85 0.14 3.81
CA GLU A 36 1.87 0.50 4.78
C GLU A 36 2.29 -0.74 5.60
N ILE A 37 3.60 -0.91 5.78
CA ILE A 37 4.19 -1.99 6.58
C ILE A 37 5.22 -1.35 7.49
N ASN A 38 5.10 -1.62 8.77
CA ASN A 38 5.97 -1.05 9.80
C ASN A 38 6.79 -2.16 10.44
N PHE A 39 8.11 -2.06 10.32
CA PHE A 39 9.03 -2.96 11.01
C PHE A 39 9.60 -2.28 12.24
N SER A 40 9.39 -2.92 13.40
CA SER A 40 10.01 -2.54 14.66
C SER A 40 10.96 -3.63 15.13
N PHE A 41 12.12 -3.21 15.59
CA PHE A 41 13.17 -4.09 16.10
C PHE A 41 13.36 -3.82 17.59
N SER A 42 13.60 -4.89 18.35
CA SER A 42 14.01 -4.79 19.74
C SER A 42 15.47 -4.34 19.86
N ASP A 43 15.91 -4.06 21.08
CA ASP A 43 17.30 -3.71 21.35
C ASP A 43 18.26 -4.80 20.86
N ILE A 44 19.42 -4.35 20.40
CA ILE A 44 20.48 -5.22 19.92
C ILE A 44 21.23 -5.77 21.13
N SER A 45 21.36 -7.10 21.19
CA SER A 45 22.29 -7.78 22.07
C SER A 45 23.43 -8.35 21.26
N THR A 46 24.63 -8.41 21.85
CA THR A 46 25.77 -9.06 21.23
C THR A 46 26.46 -10.00 22.20
N TYR A 47 27.00 -11.10 21.70
CA TYR A 47 27.78 -12.04 22.51
C TYR A 47 28.85 -12.73 21.67
N GLU A 48 29.98 -13.05 22.30
CA GLU A 48 31.05 -13.78 21.64
C GLU A 48 30.69 -15.27 21.50
N SER A 49 30.96 -15.83 20.32
CA SER A 49 30.82 -17.25 20.03
C SER A 49 31.90 -17.69 19.05
N SER A 50 32.81 -18.54 19.51
CA SER A 50 33.86 -19.15 18.68
C SER A 50 34.78 -18.13 17.99
N GLY A 51 35.12 -17.03 18.68
CA GLY A 51 35.98 -15.96 18.16
C GLY A 51 35.27 -14.97 17.22
N TYR A 52 33.93 -15.01 17.16
CA TYR A 52 33.11 -14.06 16.42
C TYR A 52 32.10 -13.40 17.35
N GLU A 53 31.79 -12.13 17.10
CA GLU A 53 30.66 -11.45 17.73
C GLU A 53 29.37 -11.85 17.02
N LYS A 54 28.41 -12.39 17.76
CA LYS A 54 27.06 -12.66 17.26
C LYS A 54 26.14 -11.54 17.67
N ILE A 55 25.48 -10.95 16.67
CA ILE A 55 24.39 -9.99 16.87
C ILE A 55 23.11 -10.79 17.07
N ALA A 56 22.38 -10.50 18.15
CA ALA A 56 21.09 -11.10 18.45
C ALA A 56 20.02 -10.03 18.65
N ILE A 57 18.97 -10.11 17.84
CA ILE A 57 17.76 -9.28 17.92
C ILE A 57 16.58 -10.22 18.07
N ASP A 58 15.74 -9.98 19.08
CA ASP A 58 14.58 -10.83 19.33
C ASP A 58 13.55 -10.78 18.19
N GLY A 59 13.01 -11.94 17.83
CA GLY A 59 12.07 -12.09 16.72
C GLY A 59 12.65 -11.92 15.32
N CYS A 60 13.97 -11.90 15.15
CA CYS A 60 14.63 -11.88 13.85
C CYS A 60 15.11 -13.27 13.41
N SER A 61 15.07 -13.51 12.11
CA SER A 61 15.77 -14.61 11.45
C SER A 61 17.18 -14.16 11.04
N TYR A 62 18.06 -15.08 10.65
CA TYR A 62 19.45 -14.78 10.34
C TYR A 62 19.83 -15.29 8.96
N THR A 63 20.49 -14.45 8.17
CA THR A 63 21.04 -14.89 6.89
C THR A 63 22.16 -15.90 7.15
N TYR A 64 22.16 -16.98 6.37
CA TYR A 64 23.24 -17.96 6.41
C TYR A 64 23.83 -18.12 5.02
N ARG A 65 25.07 -17.67 4.87
CA ARG A 65 25.88 -17.89 3.67
C ARG A 65 27.32 -18.10 4.08
N ALA A 66 27.91 -19.21 3.64
CA ALA A 66 29.29 -19.53 3.97
C ALA A 66 30.24 -18.40 3.53
N SER A 67 31.15 -18.01 4.42
CA SER A 67 32.12 -16.92 4.23
C SER A 67 31.53 -15.49 4.21
N TYR A 68 30.28 -15.29 4.62
CA TYR A 68 29.66 -13.97 4.79
C TYR A 68 29.17 -13.78 6.23
N PRO A 69 29.14 -12.53 6.74
CA PRO A 69 28.53 -12.25 8.03
C PRO A 69 27.06 -12.65 8.05
N SER A 70 26.62 -13.24 9.16
CA SER A 70 25.21 -13.50 9.41
C SER A 70 24.54 -12.20 9.84
N MET A 71 23.48 -11.80 9.13
CA MET A 71 22.75 -10.56 9.39
C MET A 71 21.32 -10.88 9.85
N PRO A 72 20.83 -10.26 10.93
CA PRO A 72 19.44 -10.40 11.35
C PRO A 72 18.50 -9.75 10.34
N TYR A 73 17.33 -10.35 10.11
CA TYR A 73 16.26 -9.80 9.28
C TYR A 73 14.87 -10.21 9.78
N LYS A 74 13.86 -9.39 9.44
CA LYS A 74 12.44 -9.74 9.52
C LYS A 74 11.85 -9.80 8.12
N SER A 75 10.88 -10.68 7.92
CA SER A 75 10.16 -10.83 6.66
C SER A 75 8.68 -11.03 6.91
N GLU A 76 7.84 -10.38 6.10
CA GLU A 76 6.40 -10.59 6.09
C GLU A 76 5.94 -11.02 4.70
N VAL A 77 4.92 -11.87 4.67
CA VAL A 77 4.30 -12.33 3.43
C VAL A 77 3.08 -11.46 3.16
N LEU A 78 3.05 -10.84 1.98
CA LEU A 78 1.94 -10.03 1.51
C LEU A 78 1.17 -10.77 0.43
N THR A 79 -0.15 -10.65 0.45
CA THR A 79 -1.03 -11.22 -0.57
C THR A 79 -1.70 -10.10 -1.34
N PHE A 80 -1.59 -10.16 -2.66
CA PHE A 80 -2.21 -9.21 -3.58
C PHE A 80 -3.19 -9.94 -4.50
N PRO A 81 -4.29 -9.28 -4.91
CA PRO A 81 -5.17 -9.81 -5.93
C PRO A 81 -4.43 -10.09 -7.25
N LEU A 82 -4.92 -11.07 -8.00
CA LEU A 82 -4.38 -11.38 -9.32
C LEU A 82 -4.44 -10.16 -10.25
N GLY A 83 -3.37 -9.90 -10.99
CA GLY A 83 -3.25 -8.74 -11.87
C GLY A 83 -2.70 -7.47 -11.20
N THR A 84 -2.45 -7.50 -9.88
CA THR A 84 -1.77 -6.40 -9.19
C THR A 84 -0.33 -6.29 -9.69
N LYS A 85 0.06 -5.08 -10.11
CA LYS A 85 1.45 -4.73 -10.43
C LYS A 85 2.00 -3.85 -9.31
N ILE A 86 3.15 -4.24 -8.75
CA ILE A 86 3.87 -3.42 -7.76
C ILE A 86 4.74 -2.45 -8.55
N ASP A 87 4.49 -1.15 -8.36
CA ASP A 87 5.22 -0.08 -9.06
C ASP A 87 6.53 0.30 -8.33
N GLY A 88 6.54 0.16 -7.01
CA GLY A 88 7.70 0.47 -6.19
C GLY A 88 7.46 0.15 -4.71
N ILE A 89 8.51 0.39 -3.92
CA ILE A 89 8.48 0.32 -2.47
C ILE A 89 9.13 1.61 -1.97
N ASP A 90 8.36 2.45 -1.30
CA ASP A 90 8.88 3.64 -0.63
C ASP A 90 9.28 3.26 0.80
N VAL A 91 10.53 3.55 1.17
CA VAL A 91 11.08 3.23 2.49
C VAL A 91 11.37 4.53 3.23
N SER A 92 10.64 4.75 4.33
CA SER A 92 10.97 5.76 5.32
C SER A 92 11.63 5.09 6.53
N THR A 93 12.66 5.74 7.08
CA THR A 93 13.29 5.29 8.31
C THR A 93 12.93 6.25 9.43
N GLY A 94 12.58 5.70 10.60
CA GLY A 94 12.38 6.48 11.82
C GLY A 94 13.71 6.86 12.47
N ASN A 95 13.70 7.10 13.79
CA ASN A 95 14.92 7.37 14.54
C ASN A 95 15.88 6.17 14.48
N ILE A 96 16.99 6.34 13.78
CA ILE A 96 18.09 5.39 13.75
C ILE A 96 19.05 5.77 14.88
N ASN A 97 19.06 4.98 15.95
CA ASN A 97 20.11 5.08 16.97
C ASN A 97 21.36 4.38 16.43
N THR A 98 22.35 5.17 16.02
CA THR A 98 23.68 4.66 15.69
C THR A 98 24.50 4.64 16.97
N MET A 99 25.04 3.47 17.34
CA MET A 99 26.07 3.36 18.38
C MET A 99 27.44 3.74 17.82
#